data_AF-A0A1W1XFZ6-F1
#
_entry.id   AF-A0A1W1XFZ6-F1
#
_cell.length_a   1.000
_cell.length_b   1.000
_cell.length_c   1.000
_cell.angle_alpha   90.00
_cell.angle_beta   90.00
_cell.angle_gamma   90.00
#
_symmetry.space_group_name_H-M   'P 1'
#
loop_
_entity.id
_entity.type
_entity.pdbx_description
1 polymer ?
#
loop_
_entity_poly.entity_id
_entity_poly.type
_entity_poly.pdbx_seq_one_letter_code
_entity_poly.pdbx_strand_id
1 'polypeptide(L)'
;MERIYDHKNSTCGYFQGNRIYCKKNKQLGFVYGSGFYYNNGQLAGYIDGNVVYSSSGYPIGYLNNYKVYDANRHYVGHVNSTFGSLVAAAGLLLFFGGLSVNNFWWF
;
A
#
# COMPACT_ATOMS: atom_id res chain seq x y z
N MET A 1 -1.99 -0.95 -16.21
CA MET A 1 -0.94 -0.52 -15.27
C MET A 1 -1.46 0.70 -14.55
N GLU A 2 -1.67 0.59 -13.25
CA GLU A 2 -2.22 1.64 -12.41
C GLU A 2 -1.10 2.31 -11.61
N ARG A 3 -1.19 3.61 -11.39
CA ARG A 3 -0.19 4.38 -10.64
C ARG A 3 -0.65 4.56 -9.20
N ILE A 4 0.29 4.41 -8.27
CA ILE A 4 0.08 4.68 -6.84
C ILE A 4 0.69 6.04 -6.54
N TYR A 5 -0.11 6.93 -5.98
CA TYR A 5 0.28 8.30 -5.70
C TYR A 5 0.43 8.53 -4.20
N ASP A 6 1.47 9.28 -3.81
CA ASP A 6 1.68 9.77 -2.45
C ASP A 6 0.72 10.92 -2.11
N HIS A 7 0.80 11.40 -0.88
CA HIS A 7 0.10 12.57 -0.38
C HIS A 7 0.41 13.84 -1.19
N LYS A 8 1.61 13.92 -1.80
CA LYS A 8 2.06 15.00 -2.69
C LYS A 8 1.63 14.81 -4.15
N ASN A 9 0.80 13.82 -4.45
CA ASN A 9 0.41 13.46 -5.81
C ASN A 9 1.60 13.01 -6.69
N SER A 10 2.68 12.56 -6.06
CA SER A 10 3.87 12.01 -6.74
C SER A 10 3.73 10.49 -6.87
N THR A 11 4.15 9.92 -8.00
CA THR A 11 4.06 8.47 -8.20
C THR A 11 5.11 7.72 -7.38
N CYS A 12 4.64 6.94 -6.40
CA CYS A 12 5.47 6.05 -5.57
C CYS A 12 5.78 4.72 -6.27
N GLY A 13 4.83 4.23 -7.05
CA GLY A 13 4.91 2.92 -7.66
C GLY A 13 3.73 2.64 -8.58
N TYR A 14 3.66 1.38 -9.00
CA TYR A 14 2.70 0.94 -9.99
C TYR A 14 2.11 -0.40 -9.59
N PHE A 15 0.82 -0.58 -9.83
CA PHE A 15 0.13 -1.86 -9.70
C PHE A 15 -0.20 -2.40 -11.09
N GLN A 16 0.19 -3.64 -11.38
CA GLN A 16 -0.05 -4.26 -12.69
C GLN A 16 -0.51 -5.70 -12.53
N GLY A 17 -1.73 -5.97 -12.98
CA GLY A 17 -2.41 -7.26 -12.79
C GLY A 17 -2.67 -7.49 -11.30
N ASN A 18 -1.77 -8.24 -10.67
CA ASN A 18 -1.79 -8.53 -9.23
C ASN A 18 -0.45 -8.18 -8.57
N ARG A 19 0.48 -7.51 -9.25
CA ARG A 19 1.84 -7.27 -8.77
C ARG A 19 2.06 -5.80 -8.45
N ILE A 20 2.77 -5.56 -7.35
CA ILE A 20 3.14 -4.24 -6.87
C ILE A 20 4.59 -3.97 -7.26
N TYR A 21 4.83 -2.86 -7.96
CA TYR A 21 6.13 -2.41 -8.40
C TYR A 21 6.47 -1.06 -7.77
N CYS A 22 7.74 -0.86 -7.41
CA CYS A 22 8.22 0.46 -7.01
C CYS A 22 8.48 1.36 -8.24
N LYS A 23 8.76 2.65 -8.01
CA LYS A 23 9.16 3.60 -9.06
C LYS A 23 10.34 3.15 -9.93
N LYS A 24 11.23 2.29 -9.41
CA LYS A 24 12.36 1.69 -10.16
C LYS A 24 11.99 0.41 -10.93
N ASN A 25 10.69 0.11 -11.13
CA ASN A 25 10.18 -1.12 -11.74
C ASN A 25 10.59 -2.42 -11.03
N LYS A 26 11.00 -2.35 -9.75
CA LYS A 26 11.27 -3.55 -8.94
C LYS A 26 9.98 -4.06 -8.34
N GLN A 27 9.68 -5.35 -8.53
CA GLN A 27 8.54 -6.00 -7.87
C GLN A 27 8.79 -6.07 -6.36
N LEU A 28 7.87 -5.51 -5.58
CA LEU A 28 7.91 -5.55 -4.11
C LEU A 28 7.07 -6.69 -3.55
N GLY A 29 5.95 -6.97 -4.21
CA GLY A 29 5.00 -7.98 -3.76
C GLY A 29 3.85 -8.17 -4.73
N PHE A 30 2.82 -8.86 -4.26
CA PHE A 30 1.61 -9.13 -5.02
C PHE A 30 0.37 -9.04 -4.12
N VAL A 31 -0.77 -8.73 -4.73
CA VAL A 31 -2.08 -8.67 -4.08
C VAL A 31 -2.87 -9.90 -4.45
N TYR A 32 -3.47 -10.53 -3.44
CA TYR A 32 -4.34 -11.68 -3.62
C TYR A 32 -5.56 -11.56 -2.70
N GLY A 33 -6.75 -11.44 -3.31
CA GLY A 33 -7.98 -11.14 -2.58
C GLY A 33 -7.90 -9.79 -1.87
N SER A 34 -8.13 -9.79 -0.55
CA SER A 34 -7.98 -8.66 0.36
C SER A 34 -6.60 -8.57 1.02
N GLY A 35 -5.71 -9.53 0.75
CA GLY A 35 -4.36 -9.60 1.29
C GLY A 35 -3.30 -9.09 0.32
N PHE A 36 -2.21 -8.55 0.84
CA PHE A 36 -1.00 -8.28 0.07
C PHE A 36 0.18 -9.03 0.68
N TYR A 37 1.00 -9.59 -0.20
CA TYR A 37 2.05 -10.54 0.11
C TYR A 37 3.38 -10.04 -0.44
N TYR A 38 4.44 -10.33 0.29
CA TYR A 38 5.81 -10.12 -0.17
C TYR A 38 6.17 -11.13 -1.28
N ASN A 39 7.25 -10.85 -2.03
CA ASN A 39 7.74 -11.80 -3.06
C ASN A 39 8.12 -13.18 -2.51
N ASN A 40 8.42 -13.29 -1.23
CA ASN A 40 8.71 -14.56 -0.55
C ASN A 40 7.44 -15.34 -0.14
N GLY A 41 6.24 -14.82 -0.45
CA GLY A 41 4.96 -15.45 -0.12
C GLY A 41 4.46 -15.16 1.30
N GLN A 42 5.17 -14.38 2.10
CA GLN A 42 4.70 -13.98 3.43
C GLN A 42 3.60 -12.93 3.31
N LEU A 43 2.55 -13.09 4.12
CA LEU A 43 1.50 -12.08 4.25
C LEU A 43 2.11 -10.83 4.91
N ALA A 44 2.07 -9.71 4.21
CA ALA A 44 2.45 -8.43 4.78
C ALA A 44 1.30 -7.87 5.62
N GLY A 45 0.10 -7.87 5.04
CA GLY A 45 -1.12 -7.45 5.72
C GLY A 45 -2.35 -7.73 4.89
N TYR A 46 -3.50 -7.40 5.46
CA TYR A 46 -4.80 -7.62 4.83
C TYR A 46 -5.73 -6.46 5.11
N ILE A 47 -6.76 -6.34 4.28
CA ILE A 47 -7.80 -5.34 4.44
C ILE A 47 -9.09 -6.05 4.81
N ASP A 48 -9.72 -5.53 5.85
CA ASP A 48 -11.06 -5.95 6.24
C ASP A 48 -11.96 -4.70 6.28
N GLY A 49 -12.93 -4.68 5.36
CA GLY A 49 -13.76 -3.51 5.07
C GLY A 49 -12.94 -2.28 4.67
N ASN A 50 -12.88 -1.29 5.57
CA ASN A 50 -12.17 -0.03 5.39
C ASN A 50 -10.91 0.09 6.27
N VAL A 51 -10.49 -1.00 6.92
CA VAL A 51 -9.36 -1.00 7.85
C VAL A 51 -8.25 -1.88 7.29
N VAL A 52 -7.03 -1.36 7.34
CA VAL A 52 -5.82 -2.09 6.96
C VAL A 52 -5.23 -2.70 8.22
N TYR A 53 -5.11 -4.02 8.23
CA TYR A 53 -4.50 -4.78 9.30
C TYR A 53 -3.12 -5.28 8.88
N SER A 54 -2.21 -5.28 9.85
CA SER A 54 -0.93 -5.96 9.73
C SER A 54 -1.10 -7.49 9.76
N SER A 55 -0.11 -8.25 9.33
CA SER A 55 -0.09 -9.72 9.47
C SER A 55 -0.29 -10.19 10.91
N SER A 56 0.10 -9.36 11.89
CA SER A 56 -0.13 -9.59 13.32
C SER A 56 -1.56 -9.25 13.80
N GLY A 57 -2.45 -8.78 12.92
CA GLY A 57 -3.83 -8.42 13.26
C GLY A 57 -4.02 -7.03 13.87
N TYR A 58 -3.00 -6.18 13.88
CA TYR A 58 -3.11 -4.81 14.37
C TYR A 58 -3.56 -3.85 13.27
N PRO A 59 -4.51 -2.93 13.52
CA PRO A 59 -4.91 -1.93 12.55
C PRO A 59 -3.79 -0.90 12.39
N ILE A 60 -3.29 -0.74 11.17
CA ILE A 60 -2.20 0.18 10.83
C ILE A 60 -2.64 1.33 9.93
N GLY A 61 -3.86 1.28 9.42
CA GLY A 61 -4.36 2.30 8.52
C GLY A 61 -5.82 2.13 8.15
N TYR A 62 -6.32 3.09 7.39
CA TYR A 62 -7.71 3.15 6.97
C TYR A 62 -7.80 3.49 5.49
N LEU A 63 -8.87 3.00 4.86
CA LEU A 63 -9.16 3.19 3.46
C LEU A 63 -10.48 3.93 3.30
N ASN A 64 -10.51 4.93 2.43
CA ASN A 64 -11.74 5.65 2.14
C ASN A 64 -11.72 6.19 0.71
N ASN A 65 -12.71 5.83 -0.13
CA ASN A 65 -12.87 6.31 -1.50
C ASN A 65 -11.54 6.36 -2.31
N TYR A 66 -10.84 5.24 -2.37
CA TYR A 66 -9.54 5.10 -3.06
C TYR A 66 -8.36 5.90 -2.47
N LYS A 67 -8.54 6.43 -1.27
CA LYS A 67 -7.49 7.10 -0.49
C LYS A 67 -7.05 6.20 0.66
N VAL A 68 -5.76 6.27 0.97
CA VAL A 68 -5.09 5.55 2.04
C VAL A 68 -4.76 6.54 3.15
N TYR A 69 -5.06 6.15 4.38
CA TYR A 69 -4.78 6.89 5.59
C TYR A 69 -3.98 6.03 6.57
N ASP A 70 -3.11 6.67 7.34
CA ASP A 70 -2.37 6.05 8.44
C ASP A 70 -3.30 5.75 9.63
N ALA A 71 -2.83 5.02 10.64
CA ALA A 71 -3.51 4.79 11.91
C ALA A 71 -3.97 6.10 12.58
N ASN A 72 -3.20 7.19 12.40
CA ASN A 72 -3.55 8.53 12.87
C ASN A 72 -4.55 9.28 11.96
N ARG A 73 -5.15 8.61 10.97
CA ARG A 73 -6.01 9.20 9.91
C ARG A 73 -5.34 10.30 9.09
N HIS A 74 -4.01 10.32 9.04
CA HIS A 74 -3.29 11.19 8.13
C HIS A 74 -3.35 10.63 6.73
N TYR A 75 -3.67 11.48 5.76
CA TYR A 75 -3.71 11.10 4.35
C TYR A 75 -2.30 10.77 3.84
N VAL A 76 -2.11 9.53 3.39
CA VAL A 76 -0.82 9.03 2.91
C VAL A 76 -0.76 8.98 1.39
N GLY A 77 -1.90 8.72 0.73
CA GLY A 77 -1.90 8.65 -0.73
C GLY A 77 -3.18 8.11 -1.31
N HIS A 78 -3.21 7.91 -2.61
CA HIS A 78 -4.39 7.46 -3.33
C HIS A 78 -4.07 6.68 -4.61
N VAL A 79 -5.12 6.06 -5.15
CA VAL A 79 -5.13 5.41 -6.46
C VAL A 79 -6.36 5.84 -7.25
N ASN A 80 -6.42 5.46 -8.53
CA ASN A 80 -7.44 5.97 -9.44
C ASN A 80 -8.54 4.98 -9.82
N SER A 81 -8.33 3.66 -9.77
CA SER A 81 -9.17 2.76 -10.58
C SER A 81 -9.70 1.51 -9.89
N THR A 82 -8.99 0.86 -8.95
CA THR A 82 -9.47 -0.46 -8.47
C THR A 82 -9.23 -0.71 -6.98
N PHE A 83 -10.11 -1.50 -6.34
CA PHE A 83 -9.92 -2.00 -4.98
C PHE A 83 -8.60 -2.78 -4.82
N GLY A 84 -8.22 -3.62 -5.78
CA GLY A 84 -6.92 -4.31 -5.76
C GLY A 84 -5.72 -3.36 -5.75
N SER A 85 -5.85 -2.23 -6.44
CA SER A 85 -4.85 -1.16 -6.47
C SER A 85 -4.83 -0.36 -5.18
N LEU A 86 -5.97 -0.20 -4.52
CA LEU A 86 -6.08 0.39 -3.19
C LEU A 86 -5.40 -0.50 -2.15
N VAL A 87 -5.58 -1.82 -2.26
CA VAL A 87 -4.85 -2.81 -1.45
C VAL A 87 -3.35 -2.72 -1.69
N ALA A 88 -2.95 -2.63 -2.96
CA ALA A 88 -1.56 -2.42 -3.33
C ALA A 88 -0.98 -1.11 -2.77
N ALA A 89 -1.77 -0.03 -2.79
CA ALA A 89 -1.37 1.25 -2.24
C ALA A 89 -1.28 1.22 -0.72
N ALA A 90 -2.21 0.56 -0.03
CA ALA A 90 -2.13 0.35 1.41
C ALA A 90 -0.84 -0.38 1.77
N GLY A 91 -0.53 -1.48 1.10
CA GLY A 91 0.73 -2.21 1.30
C GLY A 91 1.95 -1.35 0.96
N LEU A 92 1.95 -0.68 -0.18
CA LEU A 92 3.08 0.15 -0.61
C LEU A 92 3.34 1.30 0.36
N LEU A 93 2.29 2.01 0.76
CA LEU A 93 2.38 3.24 1.54
C LEU A 93 2.61 2.96 3.03
N LEU A 94 1.94 1.93 3.59
CA LEU A 94 1.99 1.63 5.02
C LEU A 94 3.08 0.60 5.42
N PHE A 95 3.45 -0.32 4.51
CA PHE A 95 4.44 -1.37 4.81
C PHE A 95 5.76 -1.20 4.09
N PHE A 96 5.73 -0.90 2.79
CA PHE A 96 6.96 -0.74 2.00
C PHE A 96 7.54 0.67 2.05
N GLY A 97 6.96 1.56 2.85
CA GLY A 97 7.43 2.92 3.05
C GLY A 97 7.07 3.83 1.87
N GLY A 98 5.82 4.31 1.88
CA GLY A 98 5.42 5.50 1.14
C GLY A 98 5.19 6.66 2.10
N LEU A 99 6.15 6.94 2.97
CA LEU A 99 6.19 8.18 3.74
C LEU A 99 7.29 9.06 3.17
N SER A 100 6.91 9.97 2.29
CA SER A 100 7.65 11.22 2.07
C SER A 100 7.60 12.08 3.35
N VAL A 101 8.10 11.60 4.48
CA VAL A 101 8.43 12.45 5.65
C VAL A 101 9.66 11.90 6.35
N ASN A 102 10.84 12.21 5.80
CA ASN A 102 12.10 12.52 6.50
C ASN A 102 12.67 11.63 7.61
N ASN A 103 12.08 10.52 8.05
CA ASN A 103 12.67 9.67 9.08
C ASN A 103 12.05 8.28 9.04
N PHE A 104 12.67 7.33 8.35
CA PHE A 104 12.60 5.92 8.75
C PHE A 104 13.86 5.23 8.26
N TRP A 105 14.90 5.34 9.09
CA TRP A 105 15.97 4.36 9.13
C TRP A 105 15.36 3.00 9.42
N TRP A 106 15.79 1.94 8.74
CA TRP A 106 16.36 0.71 9.31
C TRP A 106 16.76 -0.21 8.14
N PHE A 107 18.07 -0.47 8.07
CA PHE A 107 18.67 -1.63 7.41
C PHE A 107 18.36 -2.90 8.22
#